data_AF-A0A4R2KIH3-F1
#
_entry.id   AF-A0A4R2KIH3-F1
#
_cell.length_a   1.000
_cell.length_b   1.000
_cell.length_c   1.000
_cell.angle_alpha   90.00
_cell.angle_beta   90.00
_cell.angle_gamma   90.00
#
_symmetry.space_group_name_H-M   'P 1'
#
loop_
_entity.id
_entity.type
_entity.pdbx_description
1 polymer ?
#
loop_
_entity_poly.entity_id
_entity_poly.type
_entity_poly.pdbx_seq_one_letter_code
_entity_poly.pdbx_strand_id
1 'polypeptide(L)' 'MKFDNSQRAITPGQSVVFYDGDIVVGGGIIERKVR' A
#
# COMPACT_ATOMS: atom_id res chain seq x y z
N MET A 1 -4.48 4.97 -5.93
CA MET A 1 -3.61 3.91 -6.48
C MET A 1 -4.46 2.68 -6.72
N LYS A 2 -4.24 1.98 -7.83
CA LYS A 2 -4.88 0.71 -8.13
C LYS A 2 -3.80 -0.36 -8.13
N PHE A 3 -4.01 -1.44 -7.41
CA PHE A 3 -3.13 -2.60 -7.49
C PHE A 3 -3.51 -3.42 -8.71
N ASP A 4 -2.51 -3.95 -9.42
CA ASP A 4 -2.73 -4.84 -10.56
C ASP A 4 -3.42 -6.14 -10.13
N ASN A 5 -3.13 -6.59 -8.91
CA ASN A 5 -3.72 -7.77 -8.30
C ASN A 5 -4.40 -7.42 -6.98
N SER A 6 -5.46 -8.17 -6.67
CA SER A 6 -6.18 -8.01 -5.40
C SER A 6 -5.28 -8.38 -4.22
N GLN A 7 -5.25 -7.53 -3.20
CA GLN A 7 -4.43 -7.71 -2.01
C GLN A 7 -5.28 -8.24 -0.85
N ARG A 8 -4.79 -9.28 -0.17
CA ARG A 8 -5.44 -9.84 1.02
C ARG A 8 -4.92 -9.15 2.28
N ALA A 9 -5.73 -9.16 3.34
CA ALA A 9 -5.36 -8.71 4.68
C ALA A 9 -4.88 -7.25 4.83
N ILE A 10 -5.17 -6.35 3.88
CA ILE A 10 -5.01 -4.90 4.08
C ILE A 10 -5.97 -4.42 5.17
N THR A 11 -5.43 -3.85 6.25
CA THR A 11 -6.20 -3.25 7.36
C THR A 11 -5.83 -1.78 7.58
N PRO A 12 -6.80 -0.93 8.00
CA PRO A 12 -6.50 0.42 8.41
C PRO A 12 -5.47 0.47 9.55
N GLY A 13 -4.57 1.45 9.50
CA GLY A 13 -3.48 1.63 10.47
C GLY A 13 -2.18 0.91 10.10
N GLN A 14 -2.18 0.01 9.12
CA GLN A 14 -0.94 -0.54 8.55
C GLN A 14 -0.24 0.49 7.66
N SER A 15 1.08 0.36 7.51
CA SER A 15 1.87 1.18 6.60
C SER A 15 1.92 0.57 5.19
N VAL A 16 1.91 1.42 4.17
CA VAL A 16 2.28 1.09 2.79
C VAL A 16 3.61 1.74 2.44
N VAL A 17 4.46 1.04 1.70
CA VAL A 17 5.75 1.54 1.23
C VAL A 17 5.83 1.32 -0.29
N PHE A 18 6.26 2.35 -1.01
CA PHE A 18 6.43 2.31 -2.46
C PHE A 18 7.90 2.20 -2.80
N TYR A 19 8.20 1.32 -3.75
CA TYR A 19 9.54 1.05 -4.24
C TYR A 19 9.63 1.29 -5.75
N ASP A 20 10.78 1.80 -6.20
CA ASP A 20 11.23 1.77 -7.60
C ASP A 20 12.52 0.93 -7.66
N GLY A 21 12.37 -0.34 -8.06
CA GLY A 21 13.40 -1.35 -7.86
C GLY A 21 13.75 -1.50 -6.39
N ASP A 22 15.01 -1.22 -6.04
CA ASP A 22 15.53 -1.28 -4.68
C ASP A 22 15.40 0.06 -3.92
N ILE A 23 14.88 1.11 -4.55
CA ILE A 23 14.78 2.46 -3.97
C ILE A 23 13.42 2.65 -3.32
N VAL A 24 13.40 3.12 -2.07
CA VAL A 24 12.16 3.58 -1.42
C VAL A 24 11.80 4.96 -1.96
N VAL A 25 10.63 5.08 -2.58
CA VAL A 25 10.15 6.34 -3.18
C VAL A 25 9.05 7.01 -2.36
N GLY A 26 8.53 6.34 -1.32
CA GLY A 26 7.58 6.94 -0.39
C GLY A 26 6.81 5.90 0.43
N GLY A 27 5.87 6.39 1.23
CA GLY A 27 4.98 5.55 2.02
C GLY A 27 3.90 6.35 2.75
N GLY A 28 3.01 5.66 3.44
CA GLY A 28 1.93 6.27 4.20
C GLY A 28 1.16 5.26 5.05
N ILE A 29 0.20 5.75 5.82
CA ILE A 29 -0.72 4.90 6.59
C ILE A 29 -1.96 4.60 5.76
N ILE A 30 -2.38 3.34 5.75
CA ILE A 30 -3.63 2.92 5.15
C ILE A 30 -4.77 3.42 6.04
N GLU A 31 -5.53 4.40 5.57
CA GLU A 31 -6.62 4.98 6.36
C GLU A 31 -7.95 4.25 6.16
N ARG A 32 -8.19 3.74 4.95
CA ARG A 32 -9.45 3.08 4.61
C ARG A 32 -9.24 1.97 3.59
N LYS A 33 -10.01 0.89 3.74
CA LYS A 33 -10.11 -0.15 2.72
C LYS A 33 -11.21 0.25 1.74
N VAL A 34 -10.85 0.48 0.49
CA VAL A 34 -11.82 0.68 -0.60
C VAL A 34 -12.01 -0.69 -1.27
N ARG A 35 -13.28 -1.07 -1.49
CA ARG A 35 -13.65 -2.36 -2.09
C ARG A 35 -13.36 -2.40 -3.59
#